data_AF-A0A6M3KIB1-F1
#
_entry.id   AF-A0A6M3KIB1-F1
#
_cell.length_a   1.000
_cell.length_b   1.000
_cell.length_c   1.000
_cell.angle_alpha   90.00
_cell.angle_beta   90.00
_cell.angle_gamma   90.00
#
_symmetry.space_group_name_H-M   'P 1'
#
loop_
_entity.id
_entity.type
_entity.pdbx_description
1 polymer ?
#
loop_
_entity_poly.entity_id
_entity_poly.type
_entity_poly.pdbx_seq_one_letter_code
_entity_poly.pdbx_strand_id
1 'polypeptide(L)'
;MNLPLKEKLIEATGFVNRIWANFFLDLAASGFVDRGDPSGYDKAVGDFTADAAWHDLDLSAIVPAKAKAIYLRITILNNGLNESVSLRKNGNTDVYGARLCRCQVVNQAFDNYLLIPCDTKRVIEYQASNGGTWAAINFVVLGWFL
;
A
#
# COMPACT_ATOMS: atom_id res chain seq x y z
N MET A 1 18.37 36.73 25.56
CA MET A 1 17.28 36.42 24.61
C MET A 1 17.19 34.90 24.52
N ASN A 2 16.09 34.28 24.97
CA ASN A 2 15.98 32.82 24.95
C ASN A 2 15.70 32.38 23.51
N LEU A 3 16.64 31.65 22.91
CA LEU A 3 16.42 31.06 21.59
C LEU A 3 15.24 30.06 21.66
N PRO A 4 14.39 30.00 20.63
CA PRO A 4 13.30 29.03 20.54
C PRO A 4 13.83 27.60 20.69
N LEU A 5 13.02 26.73 21.31
CA LEU A 5 13.41 25.36 21.70
C LEU A 5 14.03 24.53 20.55
N LYS A 6 13.61 24.82 19.31
CA LYS A 6 14.14 24.21 18.09
C LYS A 6 15.61 24.55 17.86
N GLU A 7 16.02 25.79 18.10
CA GLU A 7 17.41 26.23 17.93
C GLU A 7 18.32 25.72 19.04
N LYS A 8 17.79 25.58 20.27
CA LYS A 8 18.55 24.99 21.39
C LYS A 8 18.84 23.49 21.23
N LEU A 9 17.96 22.75 20.56
CA LEU A 9 18.18 21.34 20.23
C LEU A 9 19.19 21.15 19.08
N ILE A 10 19.37 22.15 18.22
CA ILE A 10 20.25 22.10 17.05
C ILE A 10 21.73 22.32 17.43
N GLU A 11 22.03 23.11 18.46
CA GLU A 11 23.42 23.38 18.88
C GLU A 11 24.05 22.26 19.73
N ALA A 12 23.26 21.39 20.34
CA ALA A 12 23.75 20.42 21.33
C ALA A 12 24.30 19.11 20.75
N THR A 13 24.12 18.84 19.44
CA THR A 13 24.49 17.56 18.83
C THR A 13 25.18 17.76 17.50
N GLY A 14 26.44 17.34 17.39
CA GLY A 14 27.33 17.61 16.24
C GLY A 14 26.82 17.18 14.85
N PHE A 15 27.60 17.52 13.83
CA PHE A 15 27.27 17.44 12.39
C PHE A 15 26.66 16.11 11.91
N VAL A 16 27.01 14.97 12.52
CA VAL A 16 26.46 13.65 12.16
C VAL A 16 24.99 13.52 12.60
N ASN A 17 24.63 14.00 13.79
CA ASN A 17 23.24 14.00 14.26
C ASN A 17 22.36 14.98 13.48
N ARG A 18 22.97 16.00 12.85
CA ARG A 18 22.29 16.96 11.97
C ARG A 18 21.79 16.32 10.67
N ILE A 19 22.54 15.38 10.11
CA ILE A 19 22.15 14.68 8.87
C ILE A 19 21.01 13.69 9.16
N TRP A 20 21.10 12.95 10.26
CA TRP A 20 20.06 12.01 10.66
C TRP A 20 18.76 12.70 11.11
N ALA A 21 18.84 13.74 11.94
CA ALA A 21 17.65 14.46 12.41
C ALA A 21 16.86 15.10 11.26
N ASN A 22 17.55 15.69 10.28
CA ASN A 22 16.90 16.29 9.11
C ASN A 22 16.27 15.21 8.21
N PHE A 23 16.91 14.06 8.02
CA PHE A 23 16.33 12.95 7.26
C PHE A 23 15.00 12.46 7.87
N PHE A 24 14.95 12.29 9.20
CA PHE A 24 13.73 11.88 9.89
C PHE A 24 12.65 12.99 9.91
N LEU A 25 13.04 14.26 9.96
CA LEU A 25 12.11 15.41 9.88
C LEU A 25 11.52 15.58 8.48
N ASP A 26 12.30 15.40 7.42
CA ASP A 26 11.84 15.54 6.03
C ASP A 26 10.89 14.41 5.63
N LEU A 27 11.13 13.18 6.13
CA LEU A 27 10.18 12.08 5.97
C LEU A 27 8.86 12.36 6.69
N ALA A 28 8.90 12.92 7.90
CA ALA A 28 7.70 13.34 8.62
C ALA A 28 6.93 14.48 7.91
N ALA A 29 7.64 15.38 7.22
CA ALA A 29 7.03 16.46 6.43
C ALA A 29 6.30 15.93 5.17
N SER A 30 6.68 14.75 4.65
CA SER A 30 6.04 14.13 3.49
C SER A 30 4.64 13.57 3.76
N GLY A 31 4.29 13.41 5.05
CA GLY A 31 3.04 12.76 5.46
C GLY A 31 3.04 11.24 5.28
N PHE A 32 4.10 10.65 4.76
CA PHE A 32 4.26 9.20 4.69
C PHE A 32 4.61 8.61 6.06
N VAL A 33 3.95 7.51 6.39
CA VAL A 33 4.21 6.69 7.58
C VAL A 33 4.56 5.30 7.10
N ASP A 34 5.80 4.90 7.37
CA ASP A 34 6.28 3.55 7.15
C ASP A 34 5.60 2.59 8.16
N ARG A 35 5.15 1.43 7.67
CA ARG A 35 4.61 0.38 8.54
C ARG A 35 5.73 -0.39 9.27
N GLY A 36 6.95 -0.36 8.75
CA GLY A 36 8.08 -1.17 9.21
C GLY A 36 8.22 -2.45 8.40
N ASP A 37 8.53 -3.58 9.06
CA ASP A 37 8.80 -4.87 8.41
C ASP A 37 7.67 -5.89 8.65
N PRO A 38 6.66 -5.98 7.75
CA PRO A 38 5.65 -7.03 7.82
C PRO A 38 6.28 -8.44 7.76
N SER A 39 5.94 -9.29 8.71
CA SER A 39 6.42 -10.69 8.77
C SER A 39 5.65 -11.65 7.87
N GLY A 40 4.65 -11.17 7.14
CA GLY A 40 3.78 -11.98 6.30
C GLY A 40 2.79 -11.15 5.47
N TYR A 41 1.92 -11.85 4.75
CA TYR A 41 0.85 -11.23 3.97
C TYR A 41 -0.29 -10.76 4.88
N ASP A 42 -0.84 -9.59 4.59
CA ASP A 42 -2.03 -9.06 5.28
C ASP A 42 -3.31 -9.68 4.76
N LYS A 43 -3.30 -10.01 3.47
CA LYS A 43 -4.36 -10.71 2.75
C LYS A 43 -3.69 -11.71 1.81
N ALA A 44 -4.22 -12.91 1.78
CA ALA A 44 -3.77 -14.00 0.92
C ALA A 44 -4.92 -14.43 0.00
N VAL A 45 -4.64 -15.35 -0.93
CA VAL A 45 -5.59 -15.74 -1.99
C VAL A 45 -6.98 -16.14 -1.48
N GLY A 46 -7.09 -16.72 -0.27
CA GLY A 46 -8.36 -17.10 0.34
C GLY A 46 -9.22 -15.93 0.83
N ASP A 47 -8.67 -14.74 0.95
CA ASP A 47 -9.40 -13.52 1.33
C ASP A 47 -10.09 -12.83 0.13
N PHE A 48 -9.86 -13.33 -1.09
CA PHE A 48 -10.33 -12.69 -2.32
C PHE A 48 -11.40 -13.52 -3.02
N THR A 49 -12.38 -12.84 -3.60
CA THR A 49 -13.36 -13.43 -4.52
C THR A 49 -12.96 -13.13 -5.96
N ALA A 50 -12.76 -14.17 -6.77
CA ALA A 50 -12.33 -14.10 -8.16
C ALA A 50 -13.49 -14.33 -9.13
N ASP A 51 -14.43 -13.38 -9.18
CA ASP A 51 -15.66 -13.44 -9.98
C ASP A 51 -15.75 -12.31 -11.02
N ALA A 52 -14.66 -11.57 -11.23
CA ALA A 52 -14.60 -10.37 -12.05
C ALA A 52 -15.55 -9.23 -11.60
N ALA A 53 -16.12 -9.29 -10.39
CA ALA A 53 -16.82 -8.17 -9.77
C ALA A 53 -15.87 -7.34 -8.87
N TRP A 54 -16.29 -6.12 -8.55
CA TRP A 54 -15.59 -5.28 -7.58
C TRP A 54 -16.07 -5.63 -6.17
N HIS A 55 -15.12 -5.82 -5.26
CA HIS A 55 -15.35 -6.19 -3.86
C HIS A 55 -14.61 -5.26 -2.92
N ASP A 56 -15.22 -5.02 -1.76
CA ASP A 56 -14.61 -4.24 -0.68
C ASP A 56 -13.49 -5.02 0.00
N LEU A 57 -12.36 -4.36 0.21
CA LEU A 57 -11.25 -4.84 1.02
C LEU A 57 -11.03 -3.91 2.19
N ASP A 58 -11.43 -4.38 3.38
CA ASP A 58 -11.22 -3.65 4.62
C ASP A 58 -9.78 -3.81 5.14
N LEU A 59 -9.08 -2.68 5.27
CA LEU A 59 -7.72 -2.58 5.81
C LEU A 59 -7.69 -1.83 7.15
N SER A 60 -8.86 -1.66 7.78
CA SER A 60 -9.03 -0.84 8.97
C SER A 60 -8.29 -1.34 10.21
N ALA A 61 -7.96 -2.63 10.25
CA ALA A 61 -7.15 -3.25 11.30
C ALA A 61 -5.65 -2.90 11.22
N ILE A 62 -5.17 -2.42 10.07
CA ILE A 62 -3.75 -2.17 9.79
C ILE A 62 -3.47 -0.69 9.61
N VAL A 63 -4.33 0.00 8.85
CA VAL A 63 -4.15 1.40 8.48
C VAL A 63 -4.89 2.28 9.50
N PRO A 64 -4.38 3.46 9.89
CA PRO A 64 -5.09 4.38 10.79
C PRO A 64 -6.12 5.22 10.03
N ALA A 65 -7.19 5.66 10.72
CA ALA A 65 -8.33 6.34 10.10
C ALA A 65 -8.03 7.67 9.39
N LYS A 66 -6.86 8.25 9.64
CA LYS A 66 -6.40 9.49 9.00
C LYS A 66 -5.70 9.26 7.66
N ALA A 67 -5.45 8.01 7.27
CA ALA A 67 -4.79 7.73 6.01
C ALA A 67 -5.63 8.20 4.81
N LYS A 68 -4.96 8.81 3.84
CA LYS A 68 -5.51 9.26 2.55
C LYS A 68 -5.13 8.33 1.40
N ALA A 69 -4.01 7.64 1.52
CA ALA A 69 -3.55 6.65 0.55
C ALA A 69 -2.73 5.55 1.23
N ILE A 70 -2.76 4.37 0.64
CA ILE A 70 -2.10 3.16 1.14
C ILE A 70 -1.04 2.75 0.11
N TYR A 71 0.20 2.59 0.57
CA TYR A 71 1.28 2.02 -0.22
C TYR A 71 1.37 0.53 0.08
N LEU A 72 1.21 -0.30 -0.94
CA LEU A 72 1.16 -1.74 -0.81
C LEU A 72 1.94 -2.44 -1.91
N ARG A 73 2.37 -3.67 -1.62
CA ARG A 73 2.84 -4.64 -2.58
C ARG A 73 1.74 -5.66 -2.84
N ILE A 74 1.54 -6.02 -4.09
CA ILE A 74 0.72 -7.15 -4.52
C ILE A 74 1.62 -8.15 -5.27
N THR A 75 1.47 -9.43 -4.93
CA THR A 75 2.04 -10.55 -5.68
C THR A 75 0.90 -11.39 -6.22
N ILE A 76 0.91 -11.68 -7.52
CA ILE A 76 -0.07 -12.57 -8.14
C ILE A 76 0.59 -13.76 -8.84
N LEU A 77 -0.10 -14.90 -8.83
CA LEU A 77 0.27 -16.12 -9.55
C LEU A 77 -1.01 -16.83 -10.01
N ASN A 78 -1.13 -17.07 -11.31
CA ASN A 78 -2.26 -17.76 -11.91
C ASN A 78 -1.76 -18.73 -13.01
N ASN A 79 -2.53 -19.78 -13.29
CA ASN A 79 -2.29 -20.71 -14.40
C ASN A 79 -2.96 -20.28 -15.73
N GLY A 80 -3.78 -19.23 -15.71
CA GLY A 80 -4.40 -18.60 -16.86
C GLY A 80 -3.57 -17.42 -17.38
N LEU A 81 -3.56 -17.24 -18.71
CA LEU A 81 -2.88 -16.11 -19.35
C LEU A 81 -3.77 -14.86 -19.26
N ASN A 82 -3.17 -13.69 -19.07
CA ASN A 82 -3.85 -12.39 -19.07
C ASN A 82 -4.85 -12.21 -17.90
N GLU A 83 -4.80 -13.09 -16.91
CA GLU A 83 -5.52 -12.94 -15.65
C GLU A 83 -4.95 -11.77 -14.85
N SER A 84 -5.79 -11.04 -14.14
CA SER A 84 -5.38 -9.82 -13.46
C SER A 84 -6.13 -9.54 -12.17
N VAL A 85 -5.46 -8.80 -11.30
CA VAL A 85 -6.07 -8.16 -10.13
C VAL A 85 -5.98 -6.65 -10.32
N SER A 86 -7.12 -5.98 -10.25
CA SER A 86 -7.24 -4.53 -10.31
C SER A 86 -7.60 -3.97 -8.93
N LEU A 87 -7.09 -2.78 -8.60
CA LEU A 87 -7.30 -2.10 -7.33
C LEU A 87 -7.71 -0.65 -7.55
N ARG A 88 -8.66 -0.15 -6.76
CA ARG A 88 -9.10 1.25 -6.81
C ARG A 88 -9.59 1.77 -5.46
N LYS A 89 -9.80 3.07 -5.37
CA LYS A 89 -10.47 3.71 -4.24
C LYS A 89 -11.92 3.23 -4.15
N ASN A 90 -12.41 2.94 -2.95
CA ASN A 90 -13.81 2.62 -2.69
C ASN A 90 -14.78 3.67 -3.26
N GLY A 91 -15.83 3.21 -3.94
CA GLY A 91 -16.85 4.02 -4.59
C GLY A 91 -16.42 4.73 -5.87
N ASN A 92 -15.18 4.54 -6.33
CA ASN A 92 -14.76 5.08 -7.64
C ASN A 92 -15.35 4.22 -8.77
N THR A 93 -16.07 4.81 -9.70
CA THR A 93 -16.62 4.08 -10.87
C THR A 93 -15.67 4.06 -12.07
N ASP A 94 -14.62 4.90 -12.08
CA ASP A 94 -13.66 4.95 -13.18
C ASP A 94 -12.71 3.76 -13.16
N VAL A 95 -12.52 3.14 -14.33
CA VAL A 95 -11.65 1.99 -14.55
C VAL A 95 -10.23 2.44 -14.92
N TYR A 96 -10.06 3.61 -15.54
CA TYR A 96 -8.74 4.12 -15.94
C TYR A 96 -7.88 4.54 -14.73
N GLY A 97 -8.53 4.98 -13.65
CA GLY A 97 -7.89 5.25 -12.37
C GLY A 97 -7.46 4.01 -11.59
N ALA A 98 -7.85 2.79 -12.00
CA ALA A 98 -7.47 1.57 -11.31
C ALA A 98 -5.99 1.23 -11.52
N ARG A 99 -5.41 0.50 -10.57
CA ARG A 99 -4.07 -0.07 -10.66
C ARG A 99 -4.17 -1.55 -10.98
N LEU A 100 -3.40 -2.00 -11.95
CA LEU A 100 -3.49 -3.36 -12.50
C LEU A 100 -2.21 -4.14 -12.19
N CYS A 101 -2.37 -5.38 -11.75
CA CYS A 101 -1.33 -6.40 -11.80
C CYS A 101 -1.84 -7.54 -12.68
N ARG A 102 -1.04 -8.00 -13.66
CA ARG A 102 -1.47 -8.97 -14.67
C ARG A 102 -0.47 -10.10 -14.82
N CYS A 103 -0.97 -11.33 -14.89
CA CYS A 103 -0.23 -12.53 -15.25
C CYS A 103 0.08 -12.50 -16.76
N GLN A 104 1.32 -12.15 -17.11
CA GLN A 104 1.78 -12.15 -18.51
C GLN A 104 2.34 -13.50 -18.96
N VAL A 105 2.77 -14.32 -18.00
CA VAL A 105 3.31 -15.67 -18.22
C VAL A 105 2.66 -16.60 -17.20
N VAL A 106 2.02 -17.67 -17.67
CA VAL A 106 1.34 -18.63 -16.80
C VAL A 106 2.32 -19.25 -15.80
N ASN A 107 1.86 -19.48 -14.57
CA ASN A 107 2.64 -20.07 -13.49
C ASN A 107 3.95 -19.31 -13.15
N GLN A 108 4.01 -18.00 -13.45
CA GLN A 108 5.07 -17.11 -12.97
C GLN A 108 4.47 -16.06 -12.03
N ALA A 109 5.17 -15.80 -10.92
CA ALA A 109 4.76 -14.80 -9.96
C ALA A 109 5.10 -13.40 -10.49
N PHE A 110 4.15 -12.47 -10.33
CA PHE A 110 4.34 -11.06 -10.68
C PHE A 110 4.14 -10.20 -9.45
N ASP A 111 5.09 -9.32 -9.19
CA ASP A 111 5.05 -8.36 -8.10
C ASP A 111 4.77 -6.96 -8.63
N ASN A 112 3.96 -6.19 -7.92
CA ASN A 112 3.73 -4.78 -8.20
C ASN A 112 3.63 -3.97 -6.90
N TYR A 113 4.10 -2.73 -6.94
CA TYR A 113 4.05 -1.79 -5.82
C TYR A 113 3.11 -0.65 -6.19
N LEU A 114 2.05 -0.47 -5.41
CA LEU A 114 0.92 0.35 -5.77
C LEU A 114 0.60 1.35 -4.66
N LEU A 115 0.28 2.58 -5.07
CA LEU A 115 -0.30 3.59 -4.20
C LEU A 115 -1.77 3.75 -4.53
N ILE A 116 -2.64 3.45 -3.55
CA ILE A 116 -4.10 3.47 -3.71
C ILE A 116 -4.71 4.48 -2.76
N PRO A 117 -5.47 5.48 -3.24
CA PRO A 117 -6.24 6.35 -2.35
C PRO A 117 -7.27 5.53 -1.56
N CYS A 118 -7.43 5.81 -0.27
CA CYS A 118 -8.42 5.16 0.59
C CYS A 118 -9.48 6.16 1.06
N ASP A 119 -10.63 5.64 1.47
CA ASP A 119 -11.64 6.43 2.16
C ASP A 119 -11.37 6.51 3.68
N THR A 120 -12.21 7.24 4.41
CA THR A 120 -12.10 7.35 5.88
C THR A 120 -12.35 6.03 6.61
N LYS A 121 -12.99 5.06 5.97
CA LYS A 121 -13.22 3.71 6.49
C LYS A 121 -12.03 2.79 6.26
N ARG A 122 -11.05 3.21 5.44
CA ARG A 122 -9.86 2.43 5.05
C ARG A 122 -10.21 1.23 4.19
N VAL A 123 -11.28 1.39 3.41
CA VAL A 123 -11.71 0.41 2.44
C VAL A 123 -11.16 0.82 1.07
N ILE A 124 -10.59 -0.16 0.38
CA ILE A 124 -10.29 -0.08 -1.06
C ILE A 124 -11.11 -1.15 -1.77
N GLU A 125 -11.26 -1.03 -3.08
CA GLU A 125 -11.93 -2.05 -3.88
C GLU A 125 -10.91 -2.84 -4.71
N TYR A 126 -11.16 -4.14 -4.85
CA TYR A 126 -10.41 -5.00 -5.76
C TYR A 126 -11.35 -5.69 -6.74
N GLN A 127 -10.79 -6.09 -7.88
CA GLN A 127 -11.43 -6.96 -8.85
C GLN A 127 -10.39 -7.98 -9.30
N ALA A 128 -10.63 -9.26 -9.01
CA ALA A 128 -9.83 -10.36 -9.54
C ALA A 128 -10.59 -11.00 -10.71
N SER A 129 -9.92 -11.18 -11.84
CA SER A 129 -10.51 -11.89 -12.98
C SER A 129 -10.83 -13.35 -12.60
N ASN A 130 -11.82 -13.92 -13.29
CA ASN A 130 -12.40 -15.22 -12.97
C ASN A 130 -11.83 -16.37 -13.83
N GLY A 131 -10.73 -16.14 -14.55
CA GLY A 131 -10.10 -17.18 -15.36
C GLY A 131 -8.93 -17.86 -14.63
N GLY A 132 -8.70 -19.11 -15.02
CA GLY A 132 -7.67 -19.95 -14.41
C GLY A 132 -7.90 -20.24 -12.93
N THR A 133 -6.81 -20.54 -12.23
CA THR A 133 -6.76 -20.82 -10.79
C THR A 133 -5.68 -19.95 -10.20
N TRP A 134 -6.09 -19.06 -9.29
CA TRP A 134 -5.19 -18.22 -8.52
C TRP A 134 -4.44 -19.09 -7.50
N ALA A 135 -3.14 -19.27 -7.70
CA ALA A 135 -2.25 -19.89 -6.73
C ALA A 135 -1.75 -18.86 -5.70
N ALA A 136 -1.69 -17.58 -6.08
CA ALA A 136 -1.42 -16.49 -5.16
C ALA A 136 -2.15 -15.21 -5.57
N ILE A 137 -2.74 -14.55 -4.57
CA ILE A 137 -3.11 -13.14 -4.56
C ILE A 137 -2.70 -12.66 -3.16
N ASN A 138 -1.49 -12.12 -3.05
CA ASN A 138 -0.87 -11.83 -1.76
C ASN A 138 -0.60 -10.33 -1.64
N PHE A 139 -1.13 -9.71 -0.59
CA PHE A 139 -1.02 -8.28 -0.36
C PHE A 139 -0.23 -8.01 0.91
N VAL A 140 0.61 -6.99 0.84
CA VAL A 140 1.35 -6.45 1.98
C VAL A 140 1.22 -4.94 1.97
N VAL A 141 0.61 -4.36 2.99
CA VAL A 141 0.66 -2.93 3.27
C VAL A 141 2.07 -2.61 3.75
N LEU A 142 2.74 -1.68 3.06
CA LEU A 142 4.09 -1.23 3.38
C LEU A 142 4.09 0.12 4.12
N GLY A 143 3.05 0.92 3.94
CA GLY A 143 2.90 2.20 4.62
C GLY A 143 1.67 2.96 4.14
N TRP A 144 1.51 4.20 4.61
CA TRP A 144 0.37 5.05 4.25
C TRP A 144 0.73 6.53 4.30
N PHE A 145 -0.09 7.35 3.63
CA PHE A 145 0.02 8.81 3.65
C PHE A 145 -1.10 9.43 4.50
N LEU A 146 -0.78 10.44 5.31
CA LEU A 146 -1.70 11.18 6.19
C LEU A 146 -2.33 12.43 5.55
#